data_AF-A0A356K5E5-F1
#
_entry.id   AF-A0A356K5E5-F1
#
_cell.length_a   1.000
_cell.length_b   1.000
_cell.length_c   1.000
_cell.angle_alpha   90.00
_cell.angle_beta   90.00
_cell.angle_gamma   90.00
#
_symmetry.space_group_name_H-M   'P 1'
#
loop_
_entity.id
_entity.type
_entity.pdbx_description
1 polymer ?
#
loop_
_entity_poly.entity_id
_entity_poly.type
_entity_poly.pdbx_seq_one_letter_code
_entity_poly.pdbx_strand_id
1 'polypeptide(L)'
;MFLMRSCRISTLGGIAPTDYGCIVESLAIPHRAKESFRRLMDTGTAALPAMRDGLLHTDDDVRIACCRLLDHFMDIEALPRLIDNLKHSNPHVRGAAMHALACDRCKKGACR
;
A
#
# COMPACT_ATOMS: atom_id res chain seq x y z
N MET A 1 -12.18 -19.85 5.56
CA MET A 1 -10.84 -20.46 5.53
C MET A 1 -9.82 -19.33 5.37
N PHE A 2 -9.37 -18.78 6.49
CA PHE A 2 -8.38 -17.70 6.55
C PHE A 2 -6.98 -18.30 6.32
N LEU A 3 -6.44 -18.19 5.12
CA LEU A 3 -4.99 -18.35 4.94
C LEU A 3 -4.33 -17.03 5.33
N MET A 4 -4.06 -16.88 6.63
CA MET A 4 -2.91 -16.09 7.09
C MET A 4 -1.68 -16.71 6.42
N ARG A 5 -1.26 -16.14 5.29
CA ARG A 5 0.12 -16.25 4.84
C ARG A 5 0.96 -15.53 5.88
N SER A 6 1.24 -16.24 6.97
CA SER A 6 2.23 -15.82 7.96
C SER A 6 3.52 -15.54 7.19
N CYS A 7 4.14 -14.37 7.38
CA CYS A 7 5.49 -14.06 6.90
C CYS A 7 6.35 -15.32 7.14
N ARG A 8 6.62 -16.08 6.08
CA ARG A 8 7.47 -17.25 6.15
C ARG A 8 8.87 -16.69 6.17
N ILE A 9 9.34 -16.39 7.38
CA ILE A 9 10.70 -15.93 7.67
C ILE A 9 11.62 -16.97 7.04
N SER A 10 12.09 -16.68 5.83
CA SER A 10 12.99 -17.57 5.11
C SER A 10 14.36 -17.24 5.67
N THR A 11 14.66 -17.83 6.82
CA THR A 11 16.01 -17.93 7.35
C THR A 11 16.84 -18.67 6.31
N LEU A 12 17.70 -17.96 5.58
CA LEU A 12 19.01 -18.40 5.10
C LEU A 12 19.68 -17.22 4.36
N GLY A 13 20.63 -16.57 5.03
CA GLY A 13 21.68 -15.79 4.39
C GLY A 13 21.43 -14.28 4.28
N GLY A 14 22.03 -13.53 5.21
CA GLY A 14 22.24 -12.10 5.08
C GLY A 14 21.17 -11.27 5.78
N ILE A 15 21.64 -10.29 6.55
CA ILE A 15 20.85 -9.26 7.24
C ILE A 15 19.65 -8.85 6.39
N ALA A 16 18.42 -9.13 6.86
CA ALA A 16 17.22 -8.92 6.05
C ALA A 16 17.16 -7.44 5.61
N PRO A 17 17.07 -7.15 4.29
CA PRO A 17 16.68 -5.82 3.84
C PRO A 17 15.28 -5.57 4.41
N THR A 18 15.01 -4.34 4.87
CA THR A 18 13.71 -3.90 5.40
C THR A 18 12.56 -4.57 4.63
N ASP A 19 11.86 -5.52 5.26
CA ASP A 19 10.78 -6.27 4.61
C ASP A 19 9.52 -5.38 4.56
N TYR A 20 9.45 -4.56 3.52
CA TYR A 20 8.32 -3.67 3.26
C TYR A 20 7.00 -4.46 3.11
N GLY A 21 7.05 -5.74 2.73
CA GLY A 21 5.89 -6.62 2.66
C GLY A 21 5.24 -6.82 4.04
N CYS A 22 6.02 -7.19 5.06
CA CYS A 22 5.46 -7.36 6.42
C CYS A 22 4.94 -6.01 7.00
N ILE A 23 5.47 -4.86 6.58
CA ILE A 23 4.93 -3.53 6.97
C ILE A 23 3.58 -3.28 6.28
N VAL A 24 3.44 -3.62 4.99
CA VAL A 24 2.17 -3.54 4.25
C VAL A 24 1.12 -4.47 4.85
N GLU A 25 1.48 -5.72 5.20
CA GLU A 25 0.56 -6.63 5.90
C GLU A 25 0.06 -6.06 7.23
N SER A 26 0.94 -5.34 7.94
CA SER A 26 0.58 -4.70 9.21
C SER A 26 -0.41 -3.52 9.06
N LEU A 27 -0.69 -3.06 7.84
CA LEU A 27 -1.78 -2.09 7.58
C LEU A 27 -3.17 -2.69 7.84
N ALA A 28 -3.33 -4.02 7.73
CA ALA A 28 -4.57 -4.71 8.04
C ALA A 28 -4.90 -4.72 9.54
N ILE A 29 -3.93 -4.38 10.40
CA ILE A 29 -4.09 -4.40 11.86
C ILE A 29 -4.44 -2.98 12.31
N PRO A 30 -5.68 -2.69 12.76
CA PRO A 30 -6.14 -1.31 12.96
C PRO A 30 -5.27 -0.48 13.92
N HIS A 31 -4.78 -1.08 15.01
CA HIS A 31 -3.93 -0.39 16.00
C HIS A 31 -2.48 -0.19 15.53
N ARG A 32 -2.03 -0.88 14.47
CA ARG A 32 -0.69 -0.71 13.87
C ARG A 32 -0.74 0.06 12.56
N ALA A 33 -1.89 0.13 11.90
CA ALA A 33 -2.05 0.72 10.57
C ALA A 33 -1.46 2.15 10.48
N LYS A 34 -1.70 2.99 11.50
CA LYS A 34 -1.16 4.35 11.53
C LYS A 34 0.37 4.38 11.57
N GLU A 35 0.99 3.50 12.36
CA GLU A 35 2.45 3.40 12.45
C GLU A 35 3.04 2.85 11.15
N SER A 36 2.47 1.76 10.63
CA SER A 36 2.90 1.15 9.37
C SER A 36 2.80 2.12 8.21
N PHE A 37 1.71 2.88 8.12
CA PHE A 37 1.54 3.91 7.10
C PHE A 37 2.64 4.97 7.20
N ARG A 38 2.92 5.47 8.40
CA ARG A 38 3.99 6.45 8.63
C ARG A 38 5.36 5.90 8.24
N ARG A 39 5.66 4.65 8.60
CA ARG A 39 6.91 3.99 8.22
C ARG A 39 7.05 3.85 6.71
N LEU A 40 5.98 3.49 6.00
CA LEU A 40 5.97 3.39 4.54
C LEU A 40 6.17 4.76 3.87
N MET A 41 5.58 5.82 4.43
CA MET A 41 5.86 7.20 4.00
C MET A 41 7.33 7.59 4.22
N ASP A 42 7.90 7.29 5.39
CA ASP A 42 9.29 7.62 5.73
C ASP A 42 10.29 6.87 4.84
N THR A 43 9.98 5.62 4.46
CA THR A 43 10.85 4.81 3.58
C THR A 43 10.85 5.30 2.13
N GLY A 44 9.81 6.04 1.73
CA GLY A 44 9.73 6.66 0.42
C GLY A 44 9.66 5.66 -0.73
N THR A 45 10.39 5.98 -1.81
CA THR A 45 10.36 5.22 -3.07
C THR A 45 10.88 3.78 -2.93
N ALA A 46 11.66 3.48 -1.89
CA ALA A 46 12.18 2.13 -1.65
C ALA A 46 11.08 1.09 -1.38
N ALA A 47 9.92 1.53 -0.88
CA ALA A 47 8.78 0.66 -0.57
C ALA A 47 7.76 0.56 -1.72
N LEU A 48 7.99 1.22 -2.86
CA LEU A 48 7.06 1.21 -4.00
C LEU A 48 6.68 -0.20 -4.48
N PRO A 49 7.61 -1.16 -4.64
CA PRO A 49 7.24 -2.52 -5.04
C PRO A 49 6.22 -3.16 -4.09
N ALA A 50 6.44 -3.03 -2.78
CA ALA A 50 5.52 -3.58 -1.78
C ALA A 50 4.17 -2.86 -1.74
N MET A 51 4.16 -1.52 -1.92
CA MET A 51 2.92 -0.75 -2.00
C MET A 51 2.10 -1.13 -3.24
N ARG A 52 2.75 -1.36 -4.39
CA ARG A 52 2.11 -1.85 -5.62
C ARG A 52 1.48 -3.22 -5.39
N ASP A 53 2.18 -4.12 -4.71
CA ASP A 53 1.65 -5.45 -4.39
C ASP A 53 0.48 -5.38 -3.39
N GLY A 54 0.53 -4.43 -2.45
CA GLY A 54 -0.56 -4.14 -1.53
C GLY A 54 -1.88 -3.70 -2.20
N LEU A 55 -1.83 -3.16 -3.42
CA LEU A 55 -3.03 -2.89 -4.23
C LEU A 55 -3.79 -4.17 -4.63
N LEU A 56 -3.18 -5.35 -4.51
CA LEU A 56 -3.79 -6.65 -4.78
C LEU A 56 -4.17 -7.42 -3.51
N HIS A 57 -4.02 -6.81 -2.34
CA HIS A 57 -4.24 -7.46 -1.05
C HIS A 57 -5.71 -7.90 -0.87
N THR A 58 -5.98 -8.91 -0.05
CA THR A 58 -7.37 -9.40 0.18
C THR A 58 -8.16 -8.51 1.13
N ASP A 59 -7.46 -7.70 1.92
CA ASP A 59 -8.01 -6.75 2.87
C ASP A 59 -8.16 -5.37 2.22
N ASP A 60 -9.36 -4.81 2.31
CA ASP A 60 -9.72 -3.53 1.69
C ASP A 60 -8.98 -2.34 2.34
N ASP A 61 -8.73 -2.38 3.64
CA ASP A 61 -8.02 -1.31 4.35
C ASP A 61 -6.56 -1.22 3.89
N VAL A 62 -5.94 -2.37 3.60
CA VAL A 62 -4.61 -2.42 2.99
C VAL A 62 -4.63 -1.79 1.60
N ARG A 63 -5.62 -2.14 0.76
CA ARG A 63 -5.76 -1.53 -0.58
C ARG A 63 -5.92 -0.02 -0.50
N ILE A 64 -6.80 0.46 0.39
CA ILE A 64 -7.05 1.90 0.60
C ILE A 64 -5.77 2.61 1.04
N ALA A 65 -5.04 2.04 2.01
CA ALA A 65 -3.78 2.60 2.48
C ALA A 65 -2.73 2.64 1.36
N CYS A 66 -2.58 1.58 0.57
CA CYS A 66 -1.66 1.55 -0.56
C CYS A 66 -2.02 2.55 -1.66
N CYS A 67 -3.31 2.73 -1.97
CA CYS A 67 -3.76 3.79 -2.89
C CYS A 67 -3.30 5.17 -2.41
N ARG A 68 -3.47 5.47 -1.12
CA ARG A 68 -3.07 6.76 -0.53
C ARG A 68 -1.56 6.95 -0.49
N LEU A 69 -0.79 5.90 -0.19
CA LEU A 69 0.67 5.95 -0.23
C LEU A 69 1.15 6.26 -1.65
N LEU A 70 0.63 5.54 -2.65
CA LEU A 70 1.06 5.68 -4.05
C LEU A 70 0.66 7.03 -4.68
N ASP A 71 -0.43 7.64 -4.21
CA ASP A 71 -0.81 9.01 -4.57
C ASP A 71 0.29 10.03 -4.22
N HIS A 72 0.98 9.84 -3.10
CA HIS A 72 2.09 10.72 -2.67
C HIS A 72 3.39 10.49 -3.45
N PHE A 73 3.60 9.30 -4.01
CA PHE A 73 4.87 8.93 -4.66
C PHE A 73 4.84 8.97 -6.20
N MET A 74 3.71 9.30 -6.82
CA MET A 74 3.56 9.42 -8.28
C MET A 74 4.08 8.21 -9.06
N ASP A 75 3.72 7.02 -8.61
CA ASP A 75 4.22 5.80 -9.19
C ASP A 75 3.45 5.38 -10.45
N ILE A 76 4.06 5.59 -11.61
CA ILE A 76 3.46 5.27 -12.91
C ILE A 76 3.19 3.76 -13.06
N GLU A 77 4.04 2.91 -12.47
CA GLU A 77 3.86 1.45 -12.56
C GLU A 77 2.68 0.94 -11.72
N ALA A 78 2.16 1.76 -10.78
CA ALA A 78 0.94 1.44 -10.05
C ALA A 78 -0.33 1.71 -10.87
N LEU A 79 -0.26 2.49 -11.96
CA LEU A 79 -1.45 2.92 -12.70
C LEU A 79 -2.38 1.78 -13.13
N PRO A 80 -1.90 0.66 -13.72
CA PRO A 80 -2.79 -0.43 -14.10
C PRO A 80 -3.55 -1.00 -12.90
N ARG A 81 -2.86 -1.18 -11.77
CA ARG A 81 -3.45 -1.71 -10.54
C ARG A 81 -4.41 -0.72 -9.87
N LEU A 82 -4.14 0.58 -9.95
CA LEU A 82 -5.06 1.63 -9.48
C LEU A 82 -6.33 1.66 -10.34
N ILE A 83 -6.20 1.54 -11.66
CA ILE A 83 -7.34 1.45 -12.58
C ILE A 83 -8.19 0.21 -12.28
N ASP A 84 -7.56 -0.93 -11.97
CA ASP A 84 -8.30 -2.14 -11.58
C ASP A 84 -9.07 -1.94 -10.28
N ASN A 85 -8.51 -1.23 -9.30
CA ASN A 85 -9.19 -0.90 -8.04
C ASN A 85 -10.38 0.07 -8.22
N LEU A 86 -10.53 0.75 -9.36
CA LEU A 86 -11.77 1.49 -9.68
C LEU A 86 -12.98 0.57 -9.89
N LYS A 87 -12.77 -0.71 -10.16
CA LYS A 87 -13.82 -1.71 -10.35
C LYS A 87 -14.12 -2.51 -9.07
N HIS A 88 -13.45 -2.18 -7.96
CA HIS A 88 -13.57 -2.90 -6.70
C HIS A 88 -15.00 -2.82 -6.13
N SER A 89 -15.46 -3.88 -5.47
CA SER A 89 -16.80 -3.96 -4.87
C SER A 89 -16.98 -2.93 -3.74
N ASN A 90 -15.95 -2.77 -2.91
CA ASN A 90 -15.93 -1.77 -1.84
C ASN A 90 -15.82 -0.33 -2.37
N PRO A 91 -16.79 0.56 -2.09
CA PRO A 91 -16.76 1.96 -2.52
C PRO A 91 -15.58 2.77 -1.98
N HIS A 92 -15.06 2.43 -0.80
CA HIS A 92 -13.92 3.13 -0.22
C HIS A 92 -12.62 2.85 -0.99
N VAL A 93 -12.42 1.61 -1.46
CA VAL A 93 -11.31 1.24 -2.34
C VAL A 93 -11.41 2.01 -3.66
N ARG A 94 -12.61 2.06 -4.27
CA ARG A 94 -12.83 2.84 -5.51
C ARG A 94 -12.53 4.32 -5.32
N GLY A 95 -13.00 4.91 -4.21
CA GLY A 95 -12.76 6.30 -3.88
C GLY A 95 -11.27 6.62 -3.69
N ALA A 96 -10.53 5.75 -3.01
CA ALA A 96 -9.09 5.90 -2.81
C ALA A 96 -8.32 5.78 -4.14
N ALA A 97 -8.68 4.83 -5.00
CA ALA A 97 -8.07 4.67 -6.33
C ALA A 97 -8.37 5.87 -7.25
N MET A 98 -9.61 6.35 -7.27
CA MET A 98 -9.98 7.55 -8.03
C MET A 98 -9.18 8.77 -7.55
N HIS A 99 -9.08 8.95 -6.23
CA HIS A 99 -8.31 10.04 -5.65
C HIS A 99 -6.85 10.00 -6.08
N ALA A 100 -6.20 8.83 -6.00
CA ALA A 100 -4.81 8.65 -6.42
C ALA A 100 -4.56 8.97 -7.90
N LEU A 101 -5.55 8.69 -8.76
CA LEU A 101 -5.44 8.97 -10.20
C LEU A 101 -5.68 10.46 -10.52
N ALA A 102 -6.64 11.09 -9.84
CA ALA A 102 -7.11 12.44 -10.18
C ALA A 102 -6.45 13.58 -9.40
N CYS A 103 -5.86 13.32 -8.22
CA CYS A 103 -5.39 14.37 -7.33
C CYS A 103 -3.95 14.80 -7.64
N ASP A 104 -3.77 15.84 -8.45
CA ASP A 104 -2.43 16.40 -8.70
C ASP A 104 -1.82 17.14 -7.50
N ARG A 105 -2.61 17.45 -6.47
CA ARG A 105 -2.13 18.12 -5.25
C ARG A 105 -1.45 17.16 -4.27
N CYS A 106 -1.97 15.95 -4.13
CA CYS A 106 -1.39 14.92 -3.25
C CYS A 106 -0.02 14.45 -3.74
N LYS A 107 0.13 14.38 -5.07
CA LYS A 107 1.39 14.13 -5.79
C LYS A 107 2.53 15.09 -5.44
N LYS A 108 2.20 16.32 -5.03
CA LYS A 108 3.17 17.36 -4.61
C LYS A 108 3.27 17.50 -3.08
N GLY A 109 2.62 16.62 -2.32
CA GLY A 109 2.55 16.69 -0.85
C GLY A 109 1.78 17.91 -0.33
N ALA A 110 0.92 18.52 -1.15
CA ALA A 110 0.26 19.80 -0.84
C ALA A 110 -1.16 19.66 -0.28
N CYS A 111 -1.71 18.45 -0.19
CA CYS A 111 -3.02 18.22 0.42
C CYS A 111 -2.85 18.07 1.94
N ARG A 112 -3.38 19.03 2.70
CA ARG A 112 -3.54 18.96 4.17
C ARG A 112 -4.98 18.66 4.51
#